data_AF-A0A3N5IST4-F1
#
_entry.id   AF-A0A3N5IST4-F1
#
_cell.length_a   1.000
_cell.length_b   1.000
_cell.length_c   1.000
_cell.angle_alpha   90.00
_cell.angle_beta   90.00
_cell.angle_gamma   90.00
#
_symmetry.space_group_name_H-M   'P 1'
#
loop_
_entity.id
_entity.type
_entity.pdbx_description
1 polymer ?
#
loop_
_entity_poly.entity_id
_entity_poly.type
_entity_poly.pdbx_seq_one_letter_code
_entity_poly.pdbx_strand_id
1 'polypeptide(L)'
;MASQLCLAGQQLKSGDIPWKAAARIEKRSVKELTALCKPSLRFKPAETLRVYLAGPQQKFLFTFLRRPGVPPTNNLAEQSLRHLVIFRKICFGTRSDSGLKTHSILPSLVQTARRQAVLPREFLETLLTADTAAAQAALYNNSS
;
A
#
# COMPACT_ATOMS: atom_id res chain seq x y z
N MET A 1 -10.58 -4.30 18.27
CA MET A 1 -10.74 -4.61 16.83
C MET A 1 -9.45 -4.53 16.01
N ALA A 2 -8.93 -3.35 15.61
CA ALA A 2 -7.83 -3.25 14.62
C ALA A 2 -6.52 -3.96 15.03
N SER A 3 -6.05 -3.74 16.27
CA SER A 3 -4.85 -4.42 16.80
C SER A 3 -4.99 -5.94 16.81
N GLN A 4 -6.17 -6.46 17.17
CA GLN A 4 -6.47 -7.89 17.15
C GLN A 4 -6.43 -8.47 15.74
N LEU A 5 -6.88 -7.71 14.74
CA LEU A 5 -6.80 -8.11 13.32
C LEU A 5 -5.36 -8.15 12.81
N CYS A 6 -4.52 -7.20 13.23
CA CYS A 6 -3.10 -7.22 12.93
C CYS A 6 -2.41 -8.46 13.52
N LEU A 7 -2.71 -8.78 14.80
CA LEU A 7 -2.22 -10.00 15.45
C LEU A 7 -2.68 -11.26 14.72
N ALA A 8 -3.97 -11.35 14.36
CA ALA A 8 -4.49 -12.47 13.59
C ALA A 8 -3.80 -12.61 12.22
N GLY A 9 -3.50 -11.50 11.55
CA GLY A 9 -2.72 -11.49 10.31
C GLY A 9 -1.29 -12.00 10.49
N GLN A 10 -0.64 -11.66 11.62
CA GLN A 10 0.68 -12.19 11.96
C GLN A 10 0.63 -13.69 12.24
N GLN A 11 -0.35 -14.16 13.01
CA GLN A 11 -0.57 -15.57 13.34
C GLN A 11 -0.90 -16.44 12.10
N LEU A 12 -1.64 -15.89 11.14
CA LEU A 12 -1.88 -16.56 9.85
C LEU A 12 -0.60 -16.65 9.00
N LYS A 13 0.29 -15.66 9.13
CA LYS A 13 1.56 -15.64 8.42
C LYS A 13 2.60 -16.57 9.05
N SER A 14 2.67 -16.66 10.38
CA SER A 14 3.55 -17.59 11.10
C SER A 14 3.07 -19.05 11.04
N GLY A 15 1.79 -19.27 10.76
CA GLY A 15 1.18 -20.60 10.72
C GLY A 15 0.53 -21.03 12.05
N ASP A 16 0.54 -20.17 13.07
CA ASP A 16 -0.12 -20.41 14.36
C ASP A 16 -1.64 -20.60 14.21
N ILE A 17 -2.23 -19.96 13.20
CA ILE A 17 -3.63 -20.13 12.82
C ILE A 17 -3.70 -20.67 11.40
N PRO A 18 -4.49 -21.72 11.13
CA PRO A 18 -4.66 -22.23 9.78
C PRO A 18 -5.50 -21.26 8.93
N TRP A 19 -5.15 -21.08 7.66
CA TRP A 19 -5.85 -20.18 6.73
C TRP A 19 -7.35 -20.46 6.58
N LYS A 20 -7.80 -21.69 6.81
CA LYS A 20 -9.23 -22.05 6.88
C LYS A 20 -10.02 -21.23 7.91
N ALA A 21 -9.36 -20.71 8.94
CA ALA A 21 -10.00 -19.87 9.96
C ALA A 21 -10.14 -18.40 9.53
N ALA A 22 -9.43 -17.95 8.48
CA ALA A 22 -9.40 -16.54 8.07
C ALA A 22 -10.80 -16.02 7.67
N ALA A 23 -11.59 -16.83 6.97
CA ALA A 23 -12.96 -16.46 6.59
C ALA A 23 -13.89 -16.22 7.80
N ARG A 24 -13.71 -16.99 8.87
CA ARG A 24 -14.46 -16.80 10.13
C ARG A 24 -14.04 -15.51 10.84
N ILE A 25 -12.74 -15.21 10.84
CA ILE A 25 -12.19 -13.97 11.40
C ILE A 25 -12.76 -12.77 10.63
N GLU A 26 -12.72 -12.79 9.30
CA GLU A 26 -13.29 -11.75 8.44
C GLU A 26 -14.77 -11.53 8.73
N LYS A 27 -15.58 -12.61 8.75
CA LYS A 27 -17.02 -12.52 9.03
C LYS A 27 -17.33 -11.89 10.38
N ARG A 28 -16.58 -12.25 11.42
CA ARG A 28 -16.73 -11.67 12.76
C ARG A 28 -16.39 -10.18 12.75
N SER A 29 -15.27 -9.80 12.15
CA SER A 29 -14.80 -8.43 12.12
C SER A 29 -15.65 -7.50 11.26
N VAL A 30 -16.19 -8.00 10.14
CA VAL A 30 -17.18 -7.28 9.34
C VAL A 30 -18.44 -7.02 10.17
N LYS A 31 -18.95 -8.02 10.90
CA LYS A 31 -20.13 -7.85 11.76
C LYS A 31 -19.87 -6.79 12.86
N GLU A 32 -18.71 -6.85 13.50
CA GLU A 32 -18.31 -5.88 14.54
C GLU A 32 -18.18 -4.46 13.96
N LEU A 33 -17.50 -4.30 12.84
CA LEU A 33 -17.33 -3.00 12.18
C LEU A 33 -18.66 -2.39 11.75
N THR A 34 -19.53 -3.19 11.14
CA THR A 34 -20.85 -2.75 10.70
C THR A 34 -21.72 -2.33 11.89
N ALA A 35 -21.63 -3.04 13.02
CA ALA A 35 -22.33 -2.64 14.24
C ALA A 35 -21.79 -1.30 14.79
N LEU A 36 -20.47 -1.11 14.80
CA LEU A 36 -19.83 0.14 15.23
C LEU A 36 -20.19 1.33 14.33
N CYS A 37 -20.34 1.10 13.02
CA CYS A 37 -20.69 2.13 12.05
C CYS A 37 -22.20 2.35 11.88
N LYS A 38 -23.05 1.71 12.70
CA LYS A 38 -24.51 1.85 12.63
C LYS A 38 -25.03 3.27 12.97
N PRO A 39 -24.59 3.93 14.06
CA PRO A 39 -25.05 5.28 14.37
C PRO A 39 -24.38 6.32 13.47
N SER A 40 -25.14 7.31 13.00
CA SER A 40 -24.56 8.46 12.32
C SER A 40 -23.81 9.37 13.30
N LEU A 41 -22.80 10.07 12.79
CA LEU A 41 -21.95 10.94 13.57
C LEU A 41 -22.25 12.41 13.23
N ARG A 42 -22.32 13.26 14.26
CA ARG A 42 -22.55 14.71 14.08
C ARG A 42 -21.36 15.41 13.42
N PHE A 43 -20.14 14.95 13.69
CA PHE A 43 -18.92 15.55 13.14
C PHE A 43 -18.70 15.07 11.70
N LYS A 44 -18.83 16.00 10.75
CA LYS A 44 -18.82 15.70 9.31
C LYS A 44 -17.61 14.86 8.84
N PRO A 45 -16.35 15.14 9.23
CA PRO A 45 -15.22 14.28 8.86
C PRO A 45 -15.32 12.85 9.38
N ALA A 46 -15.82 12.66 10.61
CA ALA A 46 -16.03 11.32 11.16
C ALA A 46 -17.18 10.59 10.46
N GLU A 47 -18.23 11.30 10.08
CA GLU A 47 -19.34 10.75 9.28
C GLU A 47 -18.85 10.31 7.88
N THR A 48 -18.01 11.11 7.23
CA THR A 48 -17.36 10.71 5.97
C THR A 48 -16.60 9.40 6.14
N LEU A 49 -15.74 9.29 7.18
CA LEU A 49 -15.01 8.06 7.46
C LEU A 49 -15.96 6.88 7.73
N ARG A 50 -17.01 7.09 8.53
CA ARG A 50 -18.02 6.06 8.82
C ARG A 50 -18.67 5.53 7.55
N VAL A 51 -19.06 6.41 6.63
CA VAL A 51 -19.64 6.03 5.33
C VAL A 51 -18.67 5.19 4.51
N TYR A 52 -17.39 5.55 4.48
CA TYR A 52 -16.36 4.73 3.82
C TYR A 52 -16.18 3.35 4.48
N LEU A 53 -16.16 3.30 5.82
CA LEU A 53 -15.99 2.06 6.57
C LEU A 53 -17.20 1.12 6.50
N ALA A 54 -18.40 1.65 6.32
CA ALA A 54 -19.64 0.88 6.15
C ALA A 54 -20.01 0.65 4.67
N GLY A 55 -19.33 1.32 3.75
CA GLY A 55 -19.61 1.31 2.32
C GLY A 55 -18.98 0.13 1.57
N PRO A 56 -19.08 0.13 0.23
CA PRO A 56 -18.55 -0.94 -0.63
C PRO A 56 -17.03 -1.10 -0.54
N GLN A 57 -16.31 -0.08 -0.05
CA GLN A 57 -14.86 -0.13 0.16
C GLN A 57 -14.45 -0.97 1.37
N GLN A 58 -15.38 -1.26 2.30
CA GLN A 58 -15.12 -2.07 3.50
C GLN A 58 -14.44 -3.40 3.16
N LYS A 59 -14.81 -4.02 2.04
CA LYS A 59 -14.23 -5.29 1.59
C LYS A 59 -12.71 -5.22 1.44
N PHE A 60 -12.13 -4.07 1.10
CA PHE A 60 -10.69 -3.94 0.88
C PHE A 60 -9.88 -3.95 2.18
N LEU A 61 -10.49 -3.59 3.31
CA LEU A 61 -9.84 -3.59 4.64
C LEU A 61 -9.39 -5.00 5.07
N PHE A 62 -10.07 -6.04 4.57
CA PHE A 62 -9.84 -7.43 4.96
C PHE A 62 -9.08 -8.24 3.91
N THR A 63 -8.47 -7.59 2.91
CA THR A 63 -7.77 -8.29 1.80
C THR A 63 -6.68 -9.25 2.29
N PHE A 64 -5.99 -8.91 3.39
CA PHE A 64 -4.95 -9.76 4.01
C PHE A 64 -5.48 -11.09 4.54
N LEU A 65 -6.78 -11.22 4.82
CA LEU A 65 -7.42 -12.47 5.24
C LEU A 65 -7.79 -13.38 4.05
N ARG A 66 -7.78 -12.84 2.83
CA ARG A 66 -8.13 -13.55 1.60
C ARG A 66 -6.93 -13.86 0.71
N ARG A 67 -5.85 -13.09 0.84
CA ARG A 67 -4.65 -13.22 0.03
C ARG A 67 -3.41 -13.36 0.92
N PRO A 68 -2.80 -14.56 0.98
CA PRO A 68 -1.51 -14.75 1.63
C PRO A 68 -0.46 -13.78 1.10
N GLY A 69 0.40 -13.28 2.00
CA GLY A 69 1.47 -12.32 1.67
C GLY A 69 1.06 -10.85 1.70
N VAL A 70 -0.23 -10.52 1.72
CA VAL A 70 -0.69 -9.13 1.91
C VAL A 70 -0.64 -8.78 3.40
N PRO A 71 0.03 -7.68 3.81
CA PRO A 71 0.08 -7.28 5.22
C PRO A 71 -1.27 -6.68 5.70
N PRO A 72 -1.60 -6.79 7.00
CA PRO A 72 -2.82 -6.20 7.58
C PRO A 72 -2.77 -4.67 7.69
N THR A 73 -1.62 -4.04 7.40
CA THR A 73 -1.39 -2.60 7.55
C THR A 73 -0.89 -1.97 6.26
N ASN A 74 -1.18 -0.69 6.06
CA ASN A 74 -0.71 0.09 4.92
C ASN A 74 0.71 0.68 5.09
N ASN A 75 1.43 0.33 6.17
CA ASN A 75 2.76 0.85 6.49
C ASN A 75 3.72 0.84 5.29
N LEU A 76 3.64 -0.22 4.48
CA LEU A 76 4.48 -0.40 3.32
C LEU A 76 4.27 0.69 2.26
N ALA A 77 3.03 1.07 1.98
CA ALA A 77 2.71 2.14 1.03
C ALA A 77 3.02 3.52 1.64
N GLU A 78 2.67 3.73 2.91
CA GLU A 78 2.96 4.99 3.62
C GLU A 78 4.45 5.29 3.67
N GLN A 79 5.28 4.29 4.00
CA GLN A 79 6.73 4.41 3.99
C GLN A 79 7.26 4.75 2.59
N SER A 80 6.67 4.17 1.55
CA SER A 80 7.04 4.44 0.15
C SER A 80 6.77 5.91 -0.23
N LEU A 81 5.69 6.50 0.29
CA LEU A 81 5.31 7.89 -0.01
C LEU A 81 6.00 8.92 0.88
N ARG A 82 6.55 8.51 2.03
CA ARG A 82 7.09 9.41 3.07
C ARG A 82 8.12 10.39 2.52
N HIS A 83 9.04 9.93 1.68
CA HIS A 83 10.08 10.80 1.10
C HIS A 83 9.49 11.90 0.19
N LEU A 84 8.43 11.57 -0.57
CA LEU A 84 7.74 12.54 -1.44
C LEU A 84 6.99 13.59 -0.63
N VAL A 85 6.33 13.16 0.45
CA VAL A 85 5.60 14.07 1.35
C VAL A 85 6.57 15.02 2.05
N ILE A 86 7.72 14.51 2.51
CA ILE A 86 8.77 15.33 3.13
C ILE A 86 9.33 16.33 2.11
N PHE A 87 9.67 15.88 0.90
CA PHE A 87 10.15 16.76 -0.17
C PHE A 87 9.15 17.90 -0.45
N ARG A 88 7.86 17.58 -0.63
CA ARG A 88 6.83 18.60 -0.85
C ARG A 88 6.69 19.57 0.32
N LYS A 89 6.88 19.10 1.55
CA LYS A 89 6.82 19.95 2.74
C LYS A 89 8.00 20.94 2.82
N ILE A 90 9.20 20.49 2.45
CA ILE A 90 10.42 21.30 2.57
C ILE A 90 10.56 22.25 1.36
N CYS A 91 10.35 21.73 0.15
CA CYS A 91 10.64 22.44 -1.09
C CYS A 91 9.39 23.03 -1.76
N PHE A 92 8.19 22.83 -1.19
CA PHE A 92 6.89 23.19 -1.79
C PHE A 92 6.57 22.52 -3.13
N GLY A 93 7.38 21.54 -3.55
CA GLY A 93 7.22 20.80 -4.81
C GLY A 93 7.73 21.58 -6.02
N THR A 94 7.28 21.18 -7.21
CA THR A 94 7.66 21.82 -8.48
C THR A 94 6.44 22.46 -9.14
N ARG A 95 6.64 23.62 -9.80
CA ARG A 95 5.56 24.41 -10.42
C ARG A 95 5.57 24.36 -11.95
N SER A 96 6.60 23.79 -12.58
CA SER A 96 6.64 23.57 -14.02
C SER A 96 6.11 22.18 -14.39
N ASP A 97 5.46 22.06 -15.55
CA ASP A 97 4.97 20.79 -16.06
C ASP A 97 6.09 19.77 -16.27
N SER A 98 7.24 20.23 -16.77
CA SER A 98 8.43 19.39 -16.95
C SER A 98 8.95 18.84 -15.63
N GLY A 99 8.93 19.65 -14.57
CA GLY A 99 9.35 19.25 -13.24
C GLY A 99 8.34 18.31 -12.56
N LEU A 100 7.05 18.56 -12.72
CA LEU A 100 5.99 17.66 -12.26
C LEU A 100 6.10 16.28 -12.92
N LYS A 101 6.34 16.24 -14.25
CA LYS A 101 6.56 15.00 -14.99
C LYS A 101 7.82 14.27 -14.52
N THR A 102 8.92 15.00 -14.32
CA THR A 102 10.18 14.41 -13.82
C THR A 102 9.98 13.82 -12.43
N HIS A 103 9.27 14.54 -11.55
CA HIS A 103 8.99 14.11 -10.19
C HIS A 103 7.93 12.99 -10.09
N SER A 104 7.09 12.78 -11.12
CA SER A 104 6.21 11.60 -11.16
C SER A 104 6.95 10.33 -11.61
N ILE A 105 8.01 10.48 -12.43
CA ILE A 105 8.77 9.36 -13.01
C ILE A 105 9.92 8.92 -12.09
N LEU A 106 10.87 9.81 -11.78
CA LEU A 106 12.13 9.41 -11.14
C LEU A 106 11.93 8.76 -9.76
N PRO A 107 11.11 9.30 -8.85
CA PRO A 107 10.91 8.64 -7.56
C PRO A 107 10.20 7.29 -7.67
N SER A 108 9.34 7.11 -8.69
CA SER A 108 8.72 5.82 -8.99
C SER A 108 9.79 4.79 -9.38
N LEU A 109 10.69 5.14 -10.29
CA LEU A 109 11.81 4.28 -10.70
C LEU A 109 12.74 3.95 -9.53
N VAL A 110 13.10 4.94 -8.71
CA VAL A 110 13.91 4.74 -7.50
C VAL A 110 13.20 3.79 -6.52
N GLN A 111 11.88 3.92 -6.37
CA GLN A 111 11.12 3.04 -5.50
C GLN A 111 11.06 1.60 -6.06
N THR A 112 10.95 1.44 -7.37
CA THR A 112 11.06 0.13 -8.04
C THR A 112 12.42 -0.50 -7.80
N ALA A 113 13.53 0.23 -8.01
CA ALA A 113 14.88 -0.26 -7.74
C ALA A 113 15.03 -0.75 -6.29
N ARG A 114 14.56 0.05 -5.32
CA ARG A 114 14.58 -0.32 -3.90
C ARG A 114 13.75 -1.57 -3.60
N ARG A 115 12.60 -1.74 -4.27
CA ARG A 115 11.73 -2.92 -4.12
C ARG A 115 12.37 -4.19 -4.67
N GLN A 116 13.14 -4.06 -5.74
CA GLN A 116 13.92 -5.14 -6.35
C GLN A 116 15.26 -5.37 -5.62
N ALA A 117 15.56 -4.62 -4.56
CA ALA A 117 16.83 -4.65 -3.83
C ALA A 117 18.08 -4.31 -4.69
N VAL A 118 17.90 -3.47 -5.70
CA VAL A 118 18.98 -2.97 -6.59
C VAL A 118 19.35 -1.54 -6.21
N LEU A 119 20.62 -1.17 -6.40
CA LEU A 119 21.07 0.20 -6.18
C LEU A 119 20.40 1.16 -7.18
N PRO A 120 19.70 2.22 -6.74
CA PRO A 120 18.98 3.11 -7.65
C PRO A 120 19.83 3.76 -8.74
N ARG A 121 21.11 4.00 -8.45
CA ARG A 121 22.05 4.57 -9.43
C ARG A 121 22.28 3.61 -10.60
N GLU A 122 22.66 2.37 -10.31
CA GLU A 122 22.93 1.32 -11.32
C GLU A 122 21.66 0.99 -12.11
N PHE A 123 20.52 0.99 -11.43
CA PHE A 123 19.22 0.80 -12.07
C PHE A 123 18.92 1.92 -13.09
N LEU A 124 19.07 3.18 -12.69
CA LEU A 124 18.85 4.32 -13.59
C LEU A 124 19.88 4.37 -14.73
N GLU A 125 21.13 4.02 -14.46
CA GLU A 125 22.17 3.89 -15.48
C GLU A 125 21.75 2.86 -16.53
N THR A 126 21.35 1.66 -16.10
CA THR A 126 20.84 0.61 -17.00
C THR A 126 19.67 1.11 -17.84
N LEU A 127 18.69 1.78 -17.23
CA LEU A 127 17.52 2.29 -17.96
C LEU A 127 17.84 3.38 -18.99
N LEU A 128 18.93 4.12 -18.80
CA LEU A 128 19.30 5.26 -19.66
C LEU A 128 20.33 4.89 -20.73
N THR A 129 21.14 3.85 -20.50
CA THR A 129 22.28 3.53 -21.38
C THR A 129 22.22 2.16 -22.02
N ALA A 130 21.43 1.21 -21.50
CA ALA A 130 21.32 -0.12 -22.08
C ALA A 130 20.35 -0.13 -23.27
N ASP A 131 20.33 -1.25 -24.01
CA ASP A 131 19.33 -1.46 -25.05
C ASP A 131 17.91 -1.62 -24.43
N THR A 132 16.89 -1.51 -25.28
CA THR A 132 15.49 -1.58 -24.84
C THR A 132 15.18 -2.89 -24.12
N ALA A 133 15.79 -4.01 -24.56
CA ALA A 133 15.54 -5.32 -23.98
C ALA A 133 16.09 -5.42 -22.55
N ALA A 134 17.33 -4.98 -22.32
CA ALA A 134 17.95 -4.95 -21.01
C ALA A 134 17.25 -3.94 -20.06
N ALA A 135 16.84 -2.78 -20.58
CA ALA A 135 16.09 -1.80 -19.80
C ALA A 135 14.71 -2.34 -19.35
N GLN A 136 13.98 -3.04 -20.24
CA GLN A 136 12.71 -3.69 -19.89
C GLN A 136 12.91 -4.83 -18.90
N ALA A 137 13.94 -5.66 -19.09
CA ALA A 137 14.29 -6.74 -18.18
C ALA A 137 14.55 -6.21 -16.76
N ALA A 138 15.30 -5.11 -16.63
CA ALA A 138 15.52 -4.43 -15.37
C ALA A 138 14.21 -3.86 -14.79
N LEU A 139 13.40 -3.17 -15.60
CA LEU A 139 12.17 -2.54 -15.12
C LEU A 139 11.15 -3.55 -14.57
N TYR A 140 10.99 -4.68 -15.25
CA TYR A 140 9.99 -5.70 -14.93
C TYR A 140 10.55 -6.88 -14.13
N ASN A 141 11.83 -6.85 -13.75
CA ASN A 141 12.51 -7.94 -13.03
C ASN A 141 12.27 -9.31 -13.72
N ASN A 142 12.45 -9.34 -15.05
CA ASN A 142 12.21 -10.52 -15.90
C ASN A 142 10.81 -11.15 -15.78
N SER A 143 9.83 -10.42 -15.23
CA SER A 143 8.44 -10.84 -15.16
C SER A 143 7.75 -10.38 -16.44
N SER A 144 7.77 -11.22 -17.48
CA SER A 144 7.01 -11.02 -18.72
C SER A 144 5.80 -11.94 -18.76
#